data_AF-A0A2S9Y076-F1
#
_entry.id   AF-A0A2S9Y076-F1
#
_cell.length_a   1.000
_cell.length_b   1.000
_cell.length_c   1.000
_cell.angle_alpha   90.00
_cell.angle_beta   90.00
_cell.angle_gamma   90.00
#
_symmetry.space_group_name_H-M   'P 1'
#
loop_
_entity.id
_entity.type
_entity.pdbx_description
1 polymer ?
#
loop_
_entity_poly.entity_id
_entity_poly.type
_entity_poly.pdbx_seq_one_letter_code
_entity_poly.pdbx_strand_id
1 'polypeptide(L)'
;MPPLSSRGLSLGLLCALLSCQAPPDLTADLNEYQTAINDANGAACDCPMDLGYDSIVECDEAVGTVTNDDVQCLADVLDGNEDAGKDYLDCANSAYRFYVQCLQSNPNCQDGWYDDCASDLTAQVAGCPQLSSDLRPMFMACVE
;
A
#
# COMPACT_ATOMS: atom_id res chain seq x y z
N MET A 1 -5.79 29.54 67.84
CA MET A 1 -6.03 30.25 66.55
C MET A 1 -4.79 30.06 65.69
N PRO A 2 -4.92 29.86 64.36
CA PRO A 2 -4.65 28.62 63.56
C PRO A 2 -3.26 28.62 62.85
N PRO A 3 -2.87 27.70 61.89
CA PRO A 3 -3.65 26.67 61.19
C PRO A 3 -3.02 25.27 60.95
N LEU A 4 -3.88 24.44 60.35
CA LEU A 4 -3.74 23.08 59.82
C LEU A 4 -2.61 22.91 58.78
N SER A 5 -2.03 21.71 58.72
CA SER A 5 -1.37 21.15 57.52
C SER A 5 -1.73 19.67 57.43
N SER A 6 -2.82 19.34 56.75
CA SER A 6 -2.93 19.04 55.31
C SER A 6 -2.37 17.67 54.95
N ARG A 7 -3.32 16.78 54.68
CA ARG A 7 -3.17 15.46 54.08
C ARG A 7 -2.66 15.60 52.65
N GLY A 8 -1.76 14.72 52.23
CA GLY A 8 -1.30 14.70 50.84
C GLY A 8 -0.40 13.50 50.51
N LEU A 9 -0.86 12.29 50.80
CA LEU A 9 -0.23 11.04 50.34
C LEU A 9 -1.17 10.36 49.36
N SER A 10 -1.12 10.77 48.09
CA SER A 10 -1.73 10.07 46.95
C SER A 10 -1.15 10.64 45.64
N LEU A 11 0.17 10.53 45.47
CA LEU A 11 0.83 10.65 44.18
C LEU A 11 1.22 9.23 43.76
N GLY A 12 0.48 8.62 42.84
CA GLY A 12 0.86 7.30 42.33
C GLY A 12 -0.26 6.48 41.73
N LEU A 13 -1.07 7.07 40.83
CA LEU A 13 -1.99 6.28 40.00
C LEU A 13 -2.37 7.03 38.71
N LEU A 14 -1.37 7.36 37.88
CA LEU A 14 -1.58 8.11 36.62
C LEU A 14 -0.70 7.60 35.46
N CYS A 15 -0.40 6.29 35.42
CA CYS A 15 0.34 5.66 34.32
C CYS A 15 -0.41 4.52 33.61
N ALA A 16 -1.71 4.34 33.83
CA ALA A 16 -2.46 3.18 33.33
C ALA A 16 -3.34 3.45 32.09
N LEU A 17 -2.97 4.38 31.21
CA LEU A 17 -3.70 4.66 29.96
C LEU A 17 -2.77 4.87 28.76
N LEU A 18 -1.65 4.14 28.70
CA LEU A 18 -1.04 3.84 27.41
C LEU A 18 -1.87 2.70 26.82
N SER A 19 -2.78 3.06 25.92
CA SER A 19 -3.66 2.15 25.20
C SER A 19 -2.83 1.05 24.53
N CYS A 20 -2.78 -0.15 25.12
CA CYS A 20 -2.32 -1.36 24.43
C CYS A 20 -3.37 -1.75 23.38
N GLN A 21 -3.47 -1.00 22.28
CA GLN A 21 -4.06 -1.54 21.06
C GLN A 21 -2.99 -2.44 20.46
N ALA A 22 -3.36 -3.71 20.20
CA ALA A 22 -2.50 -4.57 19.41
C ALA A 22 -2.26 -3.88 18.05
N PRO A 23 -1.08 -4.03 17.45
CA PRO A 23 -0.83 -3.50 16.11
C PRO A 23 -1.91 -4.03 15.13
N PRO A 24 -2.29 -3.23 14.12
CA PRO A 24 -3.27 -3.67 13.13
C PRO A 24 -2.76 -4.93 12.40
N ASP A 25 -3.68 -5.86 12.13
CA ASP A 25 -3.41 -7.03 11.30
C ASP A 25 -3.48 -6.63 9.81
N LEU A 26 -2.33 -6.65 9.14
CA LEU A 26 -2.19 -6.26 7.74
C LEU A 26 -2.51 -7.38 6.74
N THR A 27 -2.87 -8.58 7.20
CA THR A 27 -3.08 -9.74 6.31
C THR A 27 -4.08 -9.44 5.20
N ALA A 28 -5.20 -8.78 5.53
CA ALA A 28 -6.21 -8.42 4.54
C ALA A 28 -5.71 -7.33 3.58
N ASP A 29 -5.06 -6.30 4.11
CA ASP A 29 -4.56 -5.16 3.35
C ASP A 29 -3.46 -5.57 2.35
N LEU A 30 -2.59 -6.51 2.73
CA LEU A 30 -1.54 -7.08 1.88
C LEU A 30 -2.09 -7.99 0.78
N ASN A 31 -3.08 -8.84 1.10
CA ASN A 31 -3.77 -9.64 0.08
C ASN A 31 -4.52 -8.75 -0.92
N GLU A 32 -5.10 -7.65 -0.44
CA GLU A 32 -5.73 -6.65 -1.30
C GLU A 32 -4.70 -5.95 -2.20
N TYR A 33 -3.52 -5.61 -1.66
CA TYR A 33 -2.41 -5.02 -2.43
C TYR A 33 -1.90 -5.94 -3.53
N GLN A 34 -1.69 -7.21 -3.20
CA GLN A 34 -1.38 -8.25 -4.19
C GLN A 34 -2.42 -8.30 -5.30
N THR A 35 -3.71 -8.38 -4.94
CA THR A 35 -4.80 -8.44 -5.91
C THR A 35 -4.83 -7.19 -6.78
N ALA A 36 -4.70 -5.99 -6.19
CA ALA A 36 -4.79 -4.73 -6.90
C ALA A 36 -3.64 -4.54 -7.92
N ILE A 37 -2.42 -4.95 -7.57
CA ILE A 37 -1.28 -4.92 -8.51
C ILE A 37 -1.48 -5.95 -9.63
N ASN A 38 -1.87 -7.17 -9.29
CA ASN A 38 -2.06 -8.22 -10.31
C ASN A 38 -3.19 -7.87 -11.28
N ASP A 39 -4.29 -7.30 -10.79
CA ASP A 39 -5.38 -6.78 -11.63
C ASP A 39 -4.91 -5.60 -12.50
N ALA A 40 -4.08 -4.70 -11.95
CA ALA A 40 -3.49 -3.58 -12.69
C ALA A 40 -2.56 -4.06 -13.82
N ASN A 41 -1.70 -5.03 -13.53
CA ASN A 41 -0.80 -5.64 -14.50
C ASN A 41 -1.59 -6.32 -15.63
N GLY A 42 -2.60 -7.13 -15.27
CA GLY A 42 -3.47 -7.77 -16.26
C GLY A 42 -4.23 -6.75 -17.12
N ALA A 43 -4.81 -5.72 -16.51
CA ALA A 43 -5.53 -4.68 -17.24
C ALA A 43 -4.60 -3.85 -18.15
N ALA A 44 -3.34 -3.63 -17.74
CA ALA A 44 -2.35 -2.95 -18.57
C ALA A 44 -2.04 -3.76 -19.85
N CYS A 45 -2.05 -5.10 -19.72
CA CYS A 45 -1.81 -6.02 -20.83
C CYS A 45 -3.00 -6.26 -21.74
N ASP A 46 -4.19 -5.70 -21.48
CA ASP A 46 -5.32 -5.72 -22.43
C ASP A 46 -4.97 -4.99 -23.75
N CYS A 47 -4.03 -4.04 -23.69
CA CYS A 47 -3.51 -3.27 -24.82
C CYS A 47 -1.99 -3.44 -24.98
N PRO A 48 -1.50 -4.65 -25.32
CA PRO A 48 -0.08 -4.98 -25.23
C PRO A 48 0.81 -4.15 -26.18
N MET A 49 0.26 -3.70 -27.32
CA MET A 49 1.00 -2.88 -28.28
C MET A 49 1.34 -1.48 -27.75
N ASP A 50 0.52 -0.92 -26.86
CA ASP A 50 0.80 0.38 -26.22
C ASP A 50 2.03 0.29 -25.29
N LEU A 51 2.26 -0.91 -24.76
CA LEU A 51 3.41 -1.26 -23.93
C LEU A 51 4.62 -1.77 -24.75
N GLY A 52 4.48 -1.90 -26.07
CA GLY A 52 5.52 -2.38 -26.96
C GLY A 52 5.65 -3.90 -27.04
N TYR A 53 4.64 -4.66 -26.60
CA TYR A 53 4.59 -6.11 -26.70
C TYR A 53 3.75 -6.57 -27.90
N ASP A 54 4.10 -7.71 -28.50
CA ASP A 54 3.40 -8.26 -29.66
C ASP A 54 2.11 -9.00 -29.27
N SER A 55 1.95 -9.38 -28.00
CA SER A 55 0.78 -10.12 -27.52
C SER A 55 0.51 -9.93 -26.03
N ILE A 56 -0.70 -10.27 -25.59
CA ILE A 56 -1.10 -10.28 -24.18
C ILE A 56 -0.20 -11.23 -23.38
N VAL A 57 0.11 -12.41 -23.92
CA VAL A 57 0.95 -13.41 -23.22
C VAL A 57 2.36 -12.89 -22.97
N GLU A 58 2.96 -12.25 -23.98
CA GLU A 58 4.28 -11.63 -23.83
C GLU A 58 4.25 -10.50 -22.79
N CYS A 59 3.19 -9.69 -22.79
CA CYS A 59 2.99 -8.65 -21.81
C CYS A 59 2.85 -9.23 -20.39
N ASP A 60 1.97 -10.20 -20.18
CA ASP A 60 1.72 -10.85 -18.88
C ASP A 60 3.01 -11.46 -18.30
N GLU A 61 3.81 -12.11 -19.15
CA GLU A 61 5.12 -12.65 -18.77
C GLU A 61 6.13 -11.57 -18.38
N ALA A 62 6.05 -10.39 -19.01
CA ALA A 62 6.98 -9.29 -18.78
C ALA A 62 6.62 -8.41 -17.56
N VAL A 63 5.33 -8.16 -17.31
CA VAL A 63 4.86 -7.36 -16.16
C VAL A 63 4.89 -8.15 -14.85
N GLY A 64 4.85 -9.48 -14.93
CA GLY A 64 4.93 -10.36 -13.77
C GLY A 64 3.69 -10.32 -12.87
N THR A 65 3.81 -10.97 -11.71
CA THR A 65 2.72 -11.15 -10.75
C THR A 65 3.29 -11.13 -9.34
N VAL A 66 2.65 -10.39 -8.44
CA VAL A 66 2.93 -10.44 -7.00
C VAL A 66 2.44 -11.77 -6.44
N THR A 67 3.37 -12.56 -5.93
CA THR A 67 3.16 -13.91 -5.40
C THR A 67 2.91 -13.89 -3.88
N ASN A 68 2.60 -15.06 -3.31
CA ASN A 68 2.46 -15.19 -1.85
C ASN A 68 3.80 -15.01 -1.12
N ASP A 69 4.92 -15.33 -1.77
CA ASP A 69 6.25 -15.12 -1.19
C ASP A 69 6.57 -13.62 -1.09
N ASP A 70 6.13 -12.84 -2.08
CA ASP A 70 6.24 -11.38 -2.07
C ASP A 70 5.37 -10.77 -0.97
N VAL A 71 4.14 -11.26 -0.79
CA VAL A 71 3.26 -10.86 0.32
C VAL A 71 3.89 -11.16 1.69
N GLN A 72 4.54 -12.33 1.84
CA GLN A 72 5.24 -12.65 3.08
C GLN A 72 6.44 -11.71 3.30
N CYS A 73 7.19 -11.40 2.24
CA CYS A 73 8.28 -10.41 2.30
C CYS A 73 7.75 -9.04 2.77
N LEU A 74 6.63 -8.57 2.21
CA LEU A 74 6.01 -7.31 2.61
C LEU A 74 5.55 -7.33 4.08
N ALA A 75 4.98 -8.44 4.53
CA ALA A 75 4.59 -8.62 5.93
C ALA A 75 5.81 -8.53 6.86
N ASP A 76 6.91 -9.19 6.51
CA ASP A 76 8.15 -9.18 7.30
C ASP A 76 8.80 -7.78 7.34
N VAL A 77 8.72 -7.02 6.24
CA VAL A 77 9.21 -5.63 6.18
C VAL A 77 8.39 -4.70 7.08
N LEU A 78 7.08 -4.92 7.17
CA LEU A 78 6.17 -4.07 7.93
C LEU A 78 6.02 -4.48 9.41
N ASP A 79 6.65 -5.57 9.84
CA ASP A 79 6.64 -6.01 11.24
C ASP A 79 7.13 -4.89 12.17
N GLY A 80 6.30 -4.56 13.17
CA GLY A 80 6.52 -3.45 14.09
C GLY A 80 6.30 -2.04 13.51
N ASN A 81 5.83 -1.93 12.27
CA ASN A 81 5.49 -0.69 11.57
C ASN A 81 4.07 -0.75 10.95
N GLU A 82 3.19 -1.52 11.57
CA GLU A 82 1.92 -1.92 10.96
C GLU A 82 0.98 -0.73 10.74
N ASP A 83 0.97 0.27 11.63
CA ASP A 83 0.18 1.49 11.43
C ASP A 83 0.61 2.26 10.16
N ALA A 84 1.92 2.42 9.95
CA ALA A 84 2.45 3.09 8.76
C ALA A 84 2.22 2.25 7.50
N GLY A 85 2.35 0.92 7.63
CA GLY A 85 2.02 -0.03 6.58
C GLY A 85 0.55 0.08 6.17
N LYS A 86 -0.36 0.13 7.14
CA LYS A 86 -1.80 0.28 6.90
C LYS A 86 -2.12 1.55 6.13
N ASP A 87 -1.66 2.69 6.61
CA ASP A 87 -1.92 3.99 5.98
C ASP A 87 -1.43 4.04 4.52
N TYR A 88 -0.26 3.44 4.26
CA TYR A 88 0.28 3.33 2.91
C TYR A 88 -0.55 2.37 2.04
N LEU A 89 -0.82 1.15 2.51
CA LEU A 89 -1.56 0.11 1.77
C LEU A 89 -2.98 0.56 1.43
N ASP A 90 -3.71 1.15 2.38
CA ASP A 90 -5.06 1.66 2.15
C ASP A 90 -5.08 2.68 0.99
N CYS A 91 -4.10 3.59 0.96
CA CYS A 91 -3.96 4.57 -0.11
C CYS A 91 -3.54 3.94 -1.45
N ALA A 92 -2.50 3.11 -1.44
CA ALA A 92 -1.96 2.48 -2.64
C ALA A 92 -2.99 1.55 -3.30
N ASN A 93 -3.72 0.76 -2.51
CA ASN A 93 -4.82 -0.10 -3.00
C ASN A 93 -5.90 0.72 -3.71
N SER A 94 -6.24 1.90 -3.17
CA SER A 94 -7.15 2.81 -3.85
C SER A 94 -6.59 3.29 -5.20
N ALA A 95 -5.32 3.67 -5.25
CA ALA A 95 -4.67 4.16 -6.46
C ALA A 95 -4.65 3.10 -7.57
N TYR A 96 -4.27 1.85 -7.25
CA TYR A 96 -4.28 0.75 -8.21
C TYR A 96 -5.69 0.43 -8.72
N ARG A 97 -6.71 0.47 -7.85
CA ARG A 97 -8.11 0.30 -8.30
C ARG A 97 -8.55 1.39 -9.27
N PHE A 98 -8.18 2.65 -9.03
CA PHE A 98 -8.47 3.73 -9.97
C PHE A 98 -7.73 3.53 -11.30
N TYR A 99 -6.49 3.07 -11.25
CA TYR A 99 -5.72 2.76 -12.45
C TYR A 99 -6.37 1.65 -13.29
N VAL A 100 -6.81 0.55 -12.67
CA VAL A 100 -7.57 -0.52 -13.34
C VAL A 100 -8.84 0.05 -14.00
N GLN A 101 -9.61 0.88 -13.30
CA GLN A 101 -10.81 1.51 -13.87
C GLN A 101 -10.48 2.44 -15.04
N CYS A 102 -9.36 3.17 -14.97
CA CYS A 102 -8.87 4.03 -16.04
C CYS A 102 -8.57 3.20 -17.29
N LEU A 103 -7.77 2.13 -17.16
CA LEU A 103 -7.43 1.22 -18.26
C LEU A 103 -8.68 0.60 -18.90
N GLN A 104 -9.58 0.06 -18.08
CA GLN A 104 -10.82 -0.58 -18.54
C GLN A 104 -11.80 0.39 -19.21
N SER A 105 -11.66 1.70 -19.00
CA SER A 105 -12.49 2.71 -19.65
C SER A 105 -12.10 2.95 -21.13
N ASN A 106 -11.00 2.34 -21.62
CA ASN A 106 -10.56 2.42 -23.00
C ASN A 106 -10.43 1.03 -23.66
N PRO A 107 -11.55 0.36 -23.97
CA PRO A 107 -11.54 -0.98 -24.56
C PRO A 107 -10.97 -1.04 -25.99
N ASN A 108 -10.62 0.10 -26.59
CA ASN A 108 -10.13 0.18 -27.98
C ASN A 108 -8.65 0.53 -28.08
N CYS A 109 -7.91 0.57 -26.96
CA CYS A 109 -6.48 0.87 -26.95
C CYS A 109 -6.12 2.17 -27.71
N GLN A 110 -6.83 3.25 -27.40
CA GLN A 110 -6.47 4.58 -27.90
C GLN A 110 -5.05 4.95 -27.49
N ASP A 111 -4.22 5.31 -28.47
CA ASP A 111 -2.84 5.80 -28.29
C ASP A 111 -2.75 6.83 -27.15
N GLY A 112 -1.79 6.63 -26.25
CA GLY A 112 -1.48 7.53 -25.13
C GLY A 112 -2.38 7.36 -23.90
N TRP A 113 -3.47 6.59 -23.97
CA TRP A 113 -4.34 6.36 -22.82
C TRP A 113 -3.64 5.62 -21.68
N TYR A 114 -2.81 4.63 -22.02
CA TYR A 114 -1.98 3.93 -21.03
C TYR A 114 -1.11 4.93 -20.26
N ASP A 115 -0.40 5.82 -20.97
CA ASP A 115 0.50 6.81 -20.37
C ASP A 115 -0.25 7.77 -19.44
N ASP A 116 -1.43 8.23 -19.85
CA ASP A 116 -2.30 9.08 -19.02
C ASP A 116 -2.70 8.35 -17.73
N CYS A 117 -3.19 7.11 -17.83
CA CYS A 117 -3.56 6.31 -16.66
C CYS A 117 -2.35 6.01 -15.75
N ALA A 118 -1.18 5.69 -16.32
CA ALA A 118 0.04 5.37 -15.58
C ALA A 118 0.62 6.62 -14.88
N SER A 119 0.51 7.79 -15.52
CA SER A 119 0.84 9.08 -14.92
C SER A 119 -0.05 9.36 -13.71
N ASP A 120 -1.37 9.13 -13.82
CA ASP A 120 -2.31 9.31 -12.72
C ASP A 120 -2.06 8.34 -11.57
N LEU A 121 -1.73 7.07 -11.85
CA LEU A 121 -1.32 6.10 -10.83
C LEU A 121 -0.08 6.61 -10.09
N THR A 122 0.96 7.03 -10.83
CA THR A 122 2.21 7.54 -10.26
C THR A 122 1.96 8.74 -9.36
N ALA A 123 1.12 9.68 -9.79
CA ALA A 123 0.76 10.84 -9.01
C ALA A 123 -0.01 10.48 -7.72
N GLN A 124 -0.95 9.53 -7.80
CA GLN A 124 -1.72 9.07 -6.64
C GLN A 124 -0.84 8.34 -5.62
N VAL A 125 0.01 7.42 -6.06
CA VAL A 125 0.94 6.69 -5.18
C VAL A 125 1.95 7.65 -4.55
N ALA A 126 2.45 8.64 -5.29
CA ALA A 126 3.33 9.68 -4.74
C ALA A 126 2.62 10.56 -3.69
N GLY A 127 1.29 10.67 -3.74
CA GLY A 127 0.46 11.35 -2.76
C GLY A 127 0.14 10.53 -1.51
N CYS A 128 0.44 9.22 -1.51
CA CYS A 128 0.18 8.36 -0.36
C CYS A 128 1.10 8.68 0.83
N PRO A 129 0.63 8.40 2.07
CA PRO A 129 1.47 8.44 3.26
C PRO A 129 2.76 7.67 3.01
N GLN A 130 3.90 8.34 3.11
CA GLN A 130 5.18 7.72 2.76
C GLN A 130 5.64 6.80 3.89
N LEU A 131 6.01 5.57 3.54
CA LEU A 131 6.83 4.73 4.41
C LEU A 131 8.14 5.47 4.75
N SER A 132 8.73 5.16 5.90
CA SER A 132 10.01 5.75 6.30
C SER A 132 11.10 5.48 5.24
N SER A 133 12.15 6.29 5.22
CA SER A 133 13.28 6.13 4.29
C SER A 133 13.93 4.74 4.37
N ASP A 134 13.81 4.08 5.52
CA ASP A 134 14.43 2.79 5.79
C ASP A 134 13.52 1.64 5.32
N LEU A 135 12.19 1.79 5.46
CA LEU A 135 11.20 0.78 5.07
C LEU A 135 10.91 0.79 3.57
N ARG A 136 10.77 1.97 2.96
CA ARG A 136 10.37 2.11 1.56
C ARG A 136 11.23 1.30 0.58
N PRO A 137 12.58 1.33 0.62
CA PRO A 137 13.38 0.53 -0.31
C PRO A 137 13.23 -0.97 -0.08
N MET A 138 13.07 -1.42 1.17
CA MET A 138 12.84 -2.83 1.49
C MET A 138 11.47 -3.30 1.02
N PHE A 139 10.44 -2.45 1.18
CA PHE A 139 9.09 -2.72 0.71
C PHE A 139 9.07 -2.87 -0.82
N MET A 140 9.70 -1.95 -1.55
CA MET A 140 9.74 -2.01 -3.02
C MET A 140 10.51 -3.25 -3.51
N ALA A 141 11.60 -3.63 -2.84
CA ALA A 141 12.39 -4.80 -3.21
C ALA A 141 11.63 -6.14 -3.07
N CYS A 142 10.49 -6.20 -2.37
CA CYS A 142 9.66 -7.39 -2.30
C CYS A 142 8.79 -7.60 -3.55
N VAL A 143 8.56 -6.57 -4.37
CA VAL A 143 7.61 -6.59 -5.50
C VAL A 143 8.26 -6.15 -6.82
N GLU A 144 9.59 -6.16 -6.87
CA GLU A 144 10.42 -5.87 -8.05
C GLU A 144 10.71 -7.13 -8.89
#